data_AF-A0A0X3NR45-F1
#
_entry.id   AF-A0A0X3NR45-F1
#
_cell.length_a   1.000
_cell.length_b   1.000
_cell.length_c   1.000
_cell.angle_alpha   90.00
_cell.angle_beta   90.00
_cell.angle_gamma   90.00
#
_symmetry.space_group_name_H-M   'P 1'
#
loop_
_entity.id
_entity.type
_entity.pdbx_description
1 polymer ?
#
loop_
_entity_poly.entity_id
_entity_poly.type
_entity_poly.pdbx_seq_one_letter_code
_entity_poly.pdbx_strand_id
1 'polypeptide(L)'
;MVDTLGLTNEAKLAQRAMDADFLAAQKLEELGRDELFNEDSSRESIYKQISDAKFCITGLSLWDLLRRDMKPVSAKPKMPPEIVCSTISGMDFQEMTVRQDFTIAANKFCQDHNVKLLVCVTVGPVKKDNRVRSIVLNKGELPGMRRGLAIFASPENRQFAEALTQYLQTEPNELQLQPNKQGPQSNAHHFIFTATINNTAVTRKQIMPILVSFLQRMRSSSTEGG
;
A
#
# COMPACT_ATOMS: atom_id res chain seq x y z
N MET A 1 2.60 -13.66 12.65
CA MET A 1 2.14 -14.44 11.48
C MET A 1 1.78 -13.55 10.30
N VAL A 2 0.80 -12.64 10.35
CA VAL A 2 0.44 -11.80 9.18
C VAL A 2 1.61 -10.93 8.67
N ASP A 3 2.32 -10.27 9.58
CA ASP A 3 3.44 -9.40 9.22
C ASP A 3 4.62 -10.20 8.65
N THR A 4 4.77 -11.43 9.14
CA THR A 4 5.84 -12.39 8.83
C THR A 4 5.44 -13.43 7.80
N LEU A 5 4.39 -13.21 7.00
CA LEU A 5 3.91 -14.14 5.96
C LEU A 5 3.75 -15.59 6.43
N GLY A 6 3.17 -15.78 7.62
CA GLY A 6 2.96 -17.11 8.20
C GLY A 6 4.21 -17.76 8.76
N LEU A 7 5.33 -17.02 8.85
CA LEU A 7 6.65 -17.55 9.24
C LEU A 7 7.12 -18.65 8.29
N THR A 8 6.89 -18.45 7.00
CA THR A 8 7.37 -19.39 5.98
C THR A 8 8.83 -19.10 5.62
N ASN A 9 9.49 -20.03 4.93
CA ASN A 9 10.85 -19.79 4.43
C ASN A 9 10.91 -18.62 3.43
N GLU A 10 9.83 -18.41 2.66
CA GLU A 10 9.69 -17.26 1.76
C GLU A 10 9.68 -15.95 2.56
N ALA A 11 9.12 -15.94 3.78
CA ALA A 11 9.17 -14.78 4.65
C ALA A 11 10.60 -14.41 5.07
N LYS A 12 11.45 -15.41 5.36
CA LYS A 12 12.88 -15.18 5.65
C LYS A 12 13.61 -14.65 4.41
N LEU A 13 13.39 -15.27 3.25
CA LEU A 13 14.01 -14.85 1.99
C LEU A 13 13.60 -13.43 1.58
N ALA A 14 12.36 -13.05 1.84
CA ALA A 14 11.84 -11.69 1.63
C ALA A 14 12.23 -10.70 2.74
N GLN A 15 13.05 -11.12 3.72
CA GLN A 15 13.44 -10.32 4.90
C GLN A 15 12.25 -9.75 5.68
N ARG A 16 11.12 -10.48 5.67
CA ARG A 16 9.90 -10.15 6.40
C ARG A 16 9.77 -10.88 7.73
N ALA A 17 10.63 -11.86 7.99
CA ALA A 17 10.72 -12.59 9.23
C ALA A 17 12.20 -12.83 9.56
N MET A 18 12.58 -12.56 10.81
CA MET A 18 13.91 -12.79 11.36
C MET A 18 13.91 -14.04 12.25
N ASP A 19 15.07 -14.57 12.59
CA ASP A 19 15.17 -15.77 13.44
C ASP A 19 14.50 -15.58 14.81
N ALA A 20 14.50 -14.35 15.34
CA ALA A 20 13.77 -14.01 16.56
C ALA A 20 12.25 -14.22 16.43
N ASP A 21 11.65 -13.95 15.26
CA ASP A 21 10.23 -14.17 15.02
C ASP A 21 9.87 -15.66 15.02
N PHE A 22 10.75 -16.50 14.47
CA PHE A 22 10.60 -17.95 14.47
C PHE A 22 10.74 -18.52 15.88
N LEU A 23 11.74 -18.07 16.63
CA LEU A 23 11.95 -18.51 18.01
C LEU A 23 10.78 -18.11 18.91
N ALA A 24 10.26 -16.89 18.76
CA ALA A 24 9.10 -16.42 19.51
C ALA A 24 7.85 -17.25 19.19
N ALA A 25 7.61 -17.53 17.91
CA ALA A 25 6.50 -18.36 17.50
C ALA A 25 6.61 -19.78 18.06
N GLN A 26 7.78 -20.42 17.95
CA GLN A 26 7.99 -21.76 18.50
C GLN A 26 7.68 -21.81 20.01
N LYS A 27 8.14 -20.83 20.78
CA LYS A 27 7.83 -20.77 22.22
C LYS A 27 6.34 -20.61 22.51
N LEU A 28 5.63 -19.80 21.74
CA LEU A 28 4.17 -19.63 21.89
C LEU A 28 3.41 -20.92 21.57
N GLU A 29 3.91 -21.69 20.60
CA GLU A 29 3.30 -22.97 20.23
C GLU A 29 3.55 -24.07 21.24
N GLU A 30 4.74 -24.09 21.85
CA GLU A 30 5.05 -24.97 22.97
C GLU A 30 4.15 -24.68 24.18
N LEU A 31 3.82 -23.41 24.43
CA LEU A 31 2.96 -22.99 25.54
C LEU A 31 1.47 -23.22 25.28
N GLY A 32 1.00 -23.01 24.05
CA GLY A 32 -0.41 -23.05 23.68
C GLY A 32 -0.87 -24.36 23.02
N ARG A 33 0.01 -25.39 23.00
CA ARG A 33 -0.07 -26.55 22.10
C ARG A 33 -1.45 -27.20 22.04
N ASP A 34 -2.04 -27.49 23.19
CA ASP A 34 -3.30 -28.25 23.28
C ASP A 34 -4.54 -27.38 23.00
N GLU A 35 -4.44 -26.06 23.10
CA GLU A 35 -5.54 -25.12 22.85
C GLU A 35 -5.52 -24.48 21.44
N LEU A 36 -4.32 -24.30 20.86
CA LEU A 36 -4.14 -23.65 19.56
C LEU A 36 -4.03 -24.64 18.40
N PHE A 37 -3.48 -25.83 18.62
CA PHE A 37 -3.21 -26.81 17.56
C PHE A 37 -3.88 -28.14 17.86
N ASN A 38 -4.97 -28.43 17.15
CA ASN A 38 -5.67 -29.71 17.17
C ASN A 38 -5.61 -30.37 15.79
N GLU A 39 -6.29 -31.50 15.59
CA GLU A 39 -6.28 -32.24 14.32
C GLU A 39 -6.72 -31.38 13.11
N ASP A 40 -7.54 -30.34 13.34
CA ASP A 40 -8.06 -29.44 12.31
C ASP A 40 -7.31 -28.09 12.24
N SER A 41 -6.44 -27.78 13.21
CA SER A 41 -5.73 -26.50 13.29
C SER A 41 -4.20 -26.66 13.28
N SER A 42 -3.59 -26.43 12.12
CA SER A 42 -2.14 -26.20 11.98
C SER A 42 -1.81 -24.70 11.93
N ARG A 43 -0.53 -24.34 12.13
CA ARG A 43 -0.04 -22.96 11.93
C ARG A 43 -0.43 -22.43 10.53
N GLU A 44 -0.27 -23.25 9.51
CA GLU A 44 -0.61 -22.91 8.13
C GLU A 44 -2.11 -22.66 7.97
N SER A 45 -2.96 -23.48 8.60
CA SER A 45 -4.41 -23.30 8.57
C SER A 45 -4.84 -22.01 9.28
N ILE A 46 -4.25 -21.69 10.43
CA ILE A 46 -4.51 -20.46 11.19
C ILE A 46 -4.03 -19.25 10.38
N TYR A 47 -2.82 -19.33 9.82
CA TYR A 47 -2.30 -18.29 8.94
C TYR A 47 -3.25 -18.03 7.77
N LYS A 48 -3.70 -19.10 7.11
CA LYS A 48 -4.63 -19.01 5.99
C LYS A 48 -5.93 -18.32 6.41
N GLN A 49 -6.54 -18.70 7.52
CA GLN A 49 -7.76 -18.07 8.02
C GLN A 49 -7.57 -16.58 8.30
N ILE A 50 -6.48 -16.19 8.98
CA ILE A 50 -6.19 -14.78 9.27
C ILE A 50 -5.90 -14.01 7.97
N SER A 51 -5.17 -14.62 7.04
CA SER A 51 -4.90 -14.03 5.73
C SER A 51 -6.20 -13.81 4.95
N ASP A 52 -7.04 -14.83 4.84
CA ASP A 52 -8.33 -14.75 4.16
C ASP A 52 -9.21 -13.65 4.78
N ALA A 53 -9.27 -13.57 6.11
CA ALA A 53 -10.00 -12.50 6.80
C ALA A 53 -9.42 -11.10 6.51
N LYS A 54 -8.09 -10.95 6.45
CA LYS A 54 -7.44 -9.66 6.14
C LYS A 54 -7.73 -9.18 4.73
N PHE A 55 -7.76 -10.09 3.76
CA PHE A 55 -8.02 -9.79 2.36
C PHE A 55 -9.52 -9.80 2.01
N CYS A 56 -10.39 -10.27 2.91
CA CYS A 56 -11.84 -10.16 2.76
C CYS A 56 -12.28 -8.69 2.89
N ILE A 57 -12.87 -8.18 1.82
CA ILE A 57 -13.41 -6.81 1.75
C ILE A 57 -14.94 -6.80 1.57
N THR A 58 -15.59 -7.96 1.68
CA THR A 58 -17.03 -8.10 1.54
C THR A 58 -17.76 -7.22 2.55
N GLY A 59 -18.71 -6.40 2.08
CA GLY A 59 -19.47 -5.49 2.92
C GLY A 59 -18.75 -4.19 3.32
N LEU A 60 -17.49 -3.99 2.92
CA LEU A 60 -16.77 -2.74 3.18
C LEU A 60 -16.98 -1.73 2.05
N SER A 61 -17.27 -0.48 2.42
CA SER A 61 -17.26 0.63 1.48
C SER A 61 -15.83 1.04 1.13
N LEU A 62 -15.62 1.81 0.06
CA LEU A 62 -14.30 2.36 -0.24
C LEU A 62 -13.80 3.28 0.90
N TRP A 63 -14.71 4.00 1.55
CA TRP A 63 -14.40 4.80 2.74
C TRP A 63 -13.82 3.95 3.88
N ASP A 64 -14.41 2.79 4.15
CA ASP A 64 -13.92 1.85 5.16
C ASP A 64 -12.53 1.31 4.79
N LEU A 65 -12.30 1.00 3.52
CA LEU A 65 -10.99 0.55 3.06
C LEU A 65 -9.92 1.64 3.22
N LEU A 66 -10.23 2.89 2.89
CA LEU A 66 -9.31 4.01 2.98
C LEU A 66 -8.91 4.31 4.43
N ARG A 67 -9.86 4.24 5.38
CA ARG A 67 -9.60 4.56 6.80
C ARG A 67 -8.98 3.41 7.60
N ARG A 68 -9.15 2.15 7.14
CA ARG A 68 -8.78 0.94 7.92
C ARG A 68 -7.32 0.90 8.32
N ASP A 69 -6.41 1.31 7.43
CA ASP A 69 -4.98 1.34 7.71
C ASP A 69 -4.31 2.55 7.05
N MET A 70 -4.56 3.74 7.58
CA MET A 70 -4.01 5.00 7.09
C MET A 70 -2.98 5.61 8.03
N LYS A 71 -2.03 6.37 7.46
CA LYS A 71 -1.09 7.20 8.20
C LYS A 71 -0.97 8.59 7.57
N PRO A 72 -1.15 9.67 8.34
CA PRO A 72 -0.84 11.01 7.87
C PRO A 72 0.69 11.17 7.71
N VAL A 73 1.09 11.99 6.74
CA VAL A 73 2.49 12.30 6.44
C VAL A 73 2.70 13.81 6.52
N SER A 74 3.66 14.20 7.36
CA SER A 74 4.11 15.58 7.54
C SER A 74 5.61 15.66 7.27
N ALA A 75 6.09 16.81 6.79
CA ALA A 75 7.53 16.98 6.54
C ALA A 75 8.37 16.86 7.83
N LYS A 76 7.79 17.21 8.99
CA LYS A 76 8.42 17.13 10.31
C LYS A 76 7.41 16.71 11.38
N PRO A 77 7.85 16.07 12.49
CA PRO A 77 7.01 15.84 13.66
C PRO A 77 6.51 17.19 14.17
N LYS A 78 5.20 17.38 14.38
CA LYS A 78 4.50 18.62 14.78
C LYS A 78 4.03 19.55 13.65
N MET A 79 4.33 19.25 12.38
CA MET A 79 3.69 19.97 11.27
C MET A 79 2.35 19.34 10.88
N PRO A 80 1.40 20.14 10.36
CA PRO A 80 0.18 19.59 9.79
C PRO A 80 0.53 18.63 8.64
N PRO A 81 -0.22 17.52 8.50
CA PRO A 81 0.00 16.59 7.41
C PRO A 81 -0.42 17.19 6.08
N GLU A 82 0.31 16.86 5.03
CA GLU A 82 0.00 17.28 3.66
C GLU A 82 -0.44 16.10 2.78
N ILE A 83 -0.15 14.87 3.22
CA ILE A 83 -0.49 13.64 2.52
C ILE A 83 -1.08 12.66 3.54
N VAL A 84 -2.07 11.86 3.14
CA VAL A 84 -2.41 10.62 3.85
C VAL A 84 -2.00 9.43 3.00
N CYS A 85 -1.30 8.46 3.62
CA CYS A 85 -0.92 7.20 3.01
C CYS A 85 -1.79 6.06 3.56
N SER A 86 -2.69 5.53 2.73
CA SER A 86 -3.60 4.43 3.08
C SER A 86 -3.10 3.10 2.50
N THR A 87 -3.16 2.02 3.29
CA THR A 87 -2.84 0.66 2.85
C THR A 87 -4.12 -0.16 2.70
N ILE A 88 -4.37 -0.66 1.49
CA ILE A 88 -5.60 -1.38 1.14
C ILE A 88 -5.24 -2.83 0.78
N SER A 89 -5.52 -3.74 1.71
CA SER A 89 -5.43 -5.20 1.46
C SER A 89 -6.78 -5.72 0.94
N GLY A 90 -6.76 -6.53 -0.12
CA GLY A 90 -7.95 -7.19 -0.69
C GLY A 90 -8.51 -6.55 -1.96
N MET A 91 -7.96 -5.42 -2.40
CA MET A 91 -8.40 -4.73 -3.63
C MET A 91 -7.18 -4.33 -4.45
N ASP A 92 -7.23 -4.56 -5.75
CA ASP A 92 -6.20 -4.10 -6.67
C ASP A 92 -6.38 -2.61 -7.02
N PHE A 93 -5.28 -1.89 -7.24
CA PHE A 93 -5.33 -0.46 -7.52
C PHE A 93 -6.11 -0.12 -8.80
N GLN A 94 -6.01 -0.94 -9.85
CA GLN A 94 -6.73 -0.68 -11.10
C GLN A 94 -8.23 -0.85 -10.89
N GLU A 95 -8.63 -1.89 -10.16
CA GLU A 95 -10.03 -2.07 -9.76
C GLU A 95 -10.51 -0.89 -8.93
N MET A 96 -9.74 -0.47 -7.93
CA MET A 96 -10.10 0.63 -7.04
C MET A 96 -10.34 1.94 -7.81
N THR A 97 -9.41 2.33 -8.69
CA THR A 97 -9.45 3.64 -9.35
C THR A 97 -10.53 3.76 -10.43
N VAL A 98 -11.06 2.65 -10.95
CA VAL A 98 -12.15 2.66 -11.94
C VAL A 98 -13.54 2.58 -11.32
N ARG A 99 -13.66 2.45 -10.00
CA ARG A 99 -14.96 2.50 -9.33
C ARG A 99 -15.57 3.88 -9.47
N GLN A 100 -16.88 3.93 -9.70
CA GLN A 100 -17.63 5.18 -9.87
C GLN A 100 -17.56 6.09 -8.63
N ASP A 101 -17.43 5.49 -7.44
CA ASP A 101 -17.34 6.20 -6.16
C ASP A 101 -15.92 6.63 -5.78
N PHE A 102 -14.89 6.26 -6.55
CA PHE A 102 -13.49 6.47 -6.15
C PHE A 102 -13.14 7.94 -5.96
N THR A 103 -13.38 8.77 -6.98
CA THR A 103 -13.03 10.20 -6.95
C THR A 103 -13.79 10.95 -5.86
N ILE A 104 -15.07 10.62 -5.67
CA ILE A 104 -15.92 11.22 -4.63
C ILE A 104 -15.39 10.85 -3.23
N ALA A 105 -15.14 9.56 -2.98
CA ALA A 105 -14.63 9.08 -1.71
C ALA A 105 -13.23 9.63 -1.41
N ALA A 106 -12.32 9.60 -2.40
CA ALA A 106 -10.96 10.10 -2.26
C ALA A 106 -10.93 11.61 -2.00
N ASN A 107 -11.75 12.39 -2.70
CA ASN A 107 -11.87 13.83 -2.48
C ASN A 107 -12.40 14.14 -1.08
N LYS A 108 -13.50 13.49 -0.67
CA LYS A 108 -14.03 13.63 0.69
C LYS A 108 -12.98 13.25 1.73
N PHE A 109 -12.21 12.20 1.47
CA PHE A 109 -11.19 11.73 2.41
C PHE A 109 -10.07 12.77 2.57
N CYS A 110 -9.60 13.38 1.48
CA CYS A 110 -8.64 14.48 1.55
C CYS A 110 -9.20 15.68 2.34
N GLN A 111 -10.47 16.04 2.12
CA GLN A 111 -11.14 17.14 2.82
C GLN A 111 -11.28 16.88 4.32
N ASP A 112 -11.79 15.70 4.71
CA ASP A 112 -12.01 15.33 6.12
C ASP A 112 -10.68 15.26 6.90
N HIS A 113 -9.56 14.95 6.22
CA HIS A 113 -8.23 14.93 6.81
C HIS A 113 -7.43 16.23 6.62
N ASN A 114 -7.99 17.24 5.93
CA ASN A 114 -7.32 18.49 5.56
C ASN A 114 -5.93 18.28 4.94
N VAL A 115 -5.82 17.36 3.99
CA VAL A 115 -4.58 17.04 3.27
C VAL A 115 -4.69 17.34 1.78
N LYS A 116 -3.54 17.53 1.13
CA LYS A 116 -3.46 17.81 -0.31
C LYS A 116 -3.61 16.55 -1.16
N LEU A 117 -3.02 15.44 -0.70
CA LEU A 117 -2.96 14.19 -1.46
C LEU A 117 -3.42 12.99 -0.64
N LEU A 118 -4.04 12.04 -1.33
CA LEU A 118 -4.22 10.67 -0.87
C LEU A 118 -3.29 9.75 -1.68
N VAL A 119 -2.43 9.02 -0.98
CA VAL A 119 -1.59 7.96 -1.54
C VAL A 119 -2.11 6.62 -1.06
N CYS A 120 -2.58 5.78 -1.98
CA CYS A 120 -3.05 4.43 -1.69
C CYS A 120 -1.98 3.41 -2.10
N VAL A 121 -1.61 2.54 -1.17
CA VAL A 121 -0.76 1.37 -1.40
C VAL A 121 -1.66 0.14 -1.33
N THR A 122 -1.90 -0.50 -2.46
CA THR A 122 -2.83 -1.63 -2.55
C THR A 122 -2.08 -2.95 -2.60
N VAL A 123 -2.71 -4.01 -2.08
CA VAL A 123 -2.34 -5.41 -2.34
C VAL A 123 -3.64 -6.16 -2.56
N GLY A 124 -3.89 -6.61 -3.78
CA GLY A 124 -5.14 -7.29 -4.09
C GLY A 124 -5.08 -8.15 -5.34
N PRO A 125 -6.13 -8.94 -5.58
CA PRO A 125 -6.14 -9.91 -6.66
C PRO A 125 -6.20 -9.18 -8.00
N VAL A 126 -5.35 -9.60 -8.93
CA VAL A 126 -5.44 -9.13 -10.31
C VAL A 126 -6.63 -9.84 -10.95
N LYS A 127 -7.68 -9.09 -11.30
CA LYS A 127 -8.74 -9.64 -12.15
C LYS A 127 -8.09 -10.10 -13.46
N LYS A 128 -8.28 -11.37 -13.82
CA LYS A 128 -7.78 -11.94 -15.07
C LYS A 128 -8.36 -11.14 -16.23
N ASP A 129 -7.60 -10.18 -16.72
CA ASP A 129 -7.80 -9.62 -18.04
C ASP A 129 -7.21 -10.65 -19.02
N ASN A 130 -8.03 -11.17 -19.94
CA ASN A 130 -7.63 -12.18 -20.95
C ASN A 130 -6.45 -11.72 -21.84
N ARG A 131 -5.97 -10.47 -21.67
CA ARG A 131 -4.89 -9.84 -22.43
C ARG A 131 -3.56 -9.75 -21.69
N VAL A 132 -3.50 -10.06 -20.39
CA VAL A 132 -2.25 -10.00 -19.63
C VAL A 132 -1.64 -11.39 -19.55
N ARG A 133 -0.82 -11.73 -20.55
CA ARG A 133 0.06 -12.91 -20.51
C ARG A 133 1.01 -12.76 -19.31
N SER A 134 0.92 -13.69 -18.38
CA SER A 134 1.91 -13.99 -17.34
C SER A 134 2.45 -12.74 -16.61
N ILE A 135 1.73 -12.28 -15.59
CA ILE A 135 2.37 -11.48 -14.54
C ILE A 135 3.38 -12.43 -13.89
N VAL A 136 4.66 -12.15 -14.12
CA VAL A 136 5.76 -12.82 -13.42
C VAL A 136 5.46 -12.66 -11.93
N LEU A 137 5.11 -13.76 -11.28
CA LEU A 137 4.95 -13.79 -9.83
C LEU A 137 6.31 -13.48 -9.24
N ASN A 138 6.50 -12.25 -8.76
CA ASN A 138 7.69 -11.92 -8.01
C ASN A 138 7.66 -12.75 -6.71
N LYS A 139 8.80 -13.37 -6.38
CA LYS A 139 8.95 -14.20 -5.17
C LYS A 139 8.42 -13.42 -3.95
N GLY A 140 7.50 -14.01 -3.20
CA GLY A 140 6.95 -13.43 -1.95
C GLY A 140 5.56 -12.80 -2.02
N GLU A 141 4.90 -12.75 -3.18
CA GLU A 141 3.46 -12.42 -3.28
C GLU A 141 2.58 -13.67 -3.28
N LEU A 142 1.40 -13.58 -2.66
CA LEU A 142 0.36 -14.61 -2.79
C LEU A 142 0.02 -14.74 -4.30
N PRO A 143 -0.08 -15.96 -4.86
CA PRO A 143 -0.32 -16.14 -6.28
C PRO A 143 -1.52 -15.33 -6.79
N GLY A 144 -1.29 -14.51 -7.82
CA GLY A 144 -2.33 -13.67 -8.44
C GLY A 144 -2.63 -12.35 -7.72
N MET A 145 -1.89 -12.00 -6.68
CA MET A 145 -1.94 -10.66 -6.08
C MET A 145 -1.00 -9.70 -6.80
N ARG A 146 -1.32 -8.41 -6.76
CA ARG A 146 -0.43 -7.34 -7.22
C ARG A 146 -0.38 -6.21 -6.19
N ARG A 147 0.83 -5.71 -5.97
CA ARG A 147 1.06 -4.48 -5.23
C ARG A 147 0.98 -3.26 -6.15
N GLY A 148 0.21 -2.27 -5.73
CA GLY A 148 -0.03 -1.05 -6.49
C GLY A 148 0.15 0.22 -5.69
N LEU A 149 0.39 1.30 -6.40
CA LEU A 149 0.34 2.67 -5.91
C LEU A 149 -0.74 3.42 -6.70
N ALA A 150 -1.60 4.15 -6.00
CA ALA A 150 -2.46 5.17 -6.59
C ALA A 150 -2.27 6.49 -5.85
N ILE A 151 -2.15 7.60 -6.57
CA ILE A 151 -2.05 8.94 -6.01
C ILE A 151 -3.25 9.72 -6.51
N PHE A 152 -4.06 10.24 -5.59
CA PHE A 152 -5.20 11.09 -5.89
C PHE A 152 -4.95 12.51 -5.40
N ALA A 153 -5.37 13.49 -6.20
CA ALA A 153 -5.43 14.90 -5.81
C ALA A 153 -6.67 15.57 -6.39
N SER A 154 -7.21 16.53 -5.64
CA SER A 154 -8.16 17.52 -6.14
C SER A 154 -7.49 18.48 -7.13
N PRO A 155 -8.24 19.18 -8.00
CA PRO A 155 -7.69 20.03 -9.05
C PRO A 155 -6.68 21.07 -8.56
N GLU A 156 -6.96 21.70 -7.42
CA GLU A 156 -6.11 22.72 -6.81
C GLU A 156 -4.76 22.18 -6.31
N ASN A 157 -4.65 20.86 -6.09
CA ASN A 157 -3.43 20.18 -5.65
C ASN A 157 -2.71 19.43 -6.77
N ARG A 158 -3.12 19.61 -8.05
CA ARG A 158 -2.56 18.87 -9.18
C ARG A 158 -1.05 19.01 -9.31
N GLN A 159 -0.52 20.24 -9.27
CA GLN A 159 0.93 20.47 -9.42
C GLN A 159 1.74 19.76 -8.34
N PHE A 160 1.21 19.71 -7.12
CA PHE A 160 1.82 19.00 -6.00
C PHE A 160 1.81 17.48 -6.21
N ALA A 161 0.75 16.93 -6.80
CA ALA A 161 0.64 15.53 -7.17
C ALA A 161 1.59 15.15 -8.33
N GLU A 162 1.71 16.03 -9.34
CA GLU A 162 2.65 15.88 -10.46
C GLU A 162 4.10 15.89 -9.96
N ALA A 163 4.45 16.82 -9.08
CA ALA A 163 5.77 16.87 -8.46
C ALA A 163 6.10 15.59 -7.66
N LEU A 164 5.14 15.07 -6.87
CA LEU A 164 5.34 13.79 -6.17
C LEU A 164 5.50 12.64 -7.17
N THR A 165 4.66 12.59 -8.20
CA THR A 165 4.69 11.55 -9.24
C THR A 165 6.03 11.54 -9.97
N GLN A 166 6.58 12.71 -10.28
CA GLN A 166 7.90 12.86 -10.87
C GLN A 166 8.99 12.41 -9.88
N TYR A 167 8.96 12.91 -8.64
CA TYR A 167 9.92 12.55 -7.59
C TYR A 167 10.03 11.03 -7.40
N LEU A 168 8.89 10.32 -7.34
CA LEU A 168 8.85 8.87 -7.18
C LEU A 168 9.39 8.09 -8.39
N GLN A 169 9.44 8.70 -9.57
CA GLN A 169 9.94 8.06 -10.80
C GLN A 169 11.41 8.39 -11.08
N THR A 170 11.87 9.58 -10.70
CA THR A 170 13.22 10.05 -11.05
C THR A 170 14.24 9.79 -9.95
N GLU A 171 13.83 9.83 -8.70
CA GLU A 171 14.74 9.65 -7.58
C GLU A 171 15.02 8.17 -7.32
N PRO A 172 16.28 7.77 -7.09
CA PRO A 172 16.60 6.40 -6.70
C PRO A 172 15.81 6.01 -5.45
N ASN A 173 14.91 5.04 -5.61
CA ASN A 173 14.12 4.52 -4.52
C ASN A 173 13.87 3.02 -4.71
N GLU A 174 13.53 2.36 -3.62
CA GLU A 174 13.35 0.91 -3.60
C GLU A 174 12.00 0.46 -4.19
N LEU A 175 11.11 1.38 -4.59
CA LEU A 175 9.75 1.05 -5.02
C LEU A 175 9.71 0.29 -6.35
N GLN A 176 10.68 0.54 -7.23
CA GLN A 176 10.72 -0.03 -8.58
C GLN A 176 9.38 0.14 -9.30
N LEU A 177 8.88 1.38 -9.34
CA LEU A 177 7.58 1.70 -9.90
C LEU A 177 7.54 1.43 -11.41
N GLN A 178 6.49 0.75 -11.85
CA GLN A 178 6.12 0.65 -13.25
C GLN A 178 4.81 1.42 -13.46
N PRO A 179 4.85 2.66 -13.97
CA PRO A 179 3.66 3.45 -14.26
C PRO A 179 2.69 2.71 -15.18
N ASN A 180 1.40 2.97 -14.99
CA ASN A 180 0.39 2.49 -15.93
C ASN A 180 0.67 3.10 -17.33
N LYS A 181 0.57 2.29 -18.38
CA LYS A 181 0.86 2.68 -19.78
C LYS A 181 0.01 3.87 -20.26
N GLN A 182 -1.17 4.05 -19.67
CA GLN A 182 -2.08 5.16 -19.99
C GLN A 182 -1.65 6.50 -19.37
N GLY A 183 -0.62 6.50 -18.51
CA GLY A 183 -0.19 7.69 -17.78
C GLY A 183 -1.18 8.11 -16.69
N PRO A 184 -0.97 9.29 -16.07
CA PRO A 184 -1.91 9.86 -15.12
C PRO A 184 -3.26 10.19 -15.78
N GLN A 185 -4.36 9.83 -15.13
CA GLN A 185 -5.70 10.29 -15.49
C GLN A 185 -5.93 11.67 -14.89
N SER A 186 -5.79 12.70 -15.71
CA SER A 186 -5.94 14.10 -15.31
C SER A 186 -7.04 14.77 -16.11
N ASN A 187 -8.03 15.35 -15.43
CA ASN A 187 -9.10 16.15 -16.03
C ASN A 187 -9.46 17.33 -15.11
N ALA A 188 -10.40 18.18 -15.51
CA ALA A 188 -10.79 19.37 -14.74
C ALA A 188 -11.21 19.11 -13.28
N HIS A 189 -11.55 17.86 -12.92
CA HIS A 189 -12.08 17.49 -11.62
C HIS A 189 -11.11 16.71 -10.73
N HIS A 190 -10.05 16.11 -11.28
CA HIS A 190 -9.09 15.36 -10.47
C HIS A 190 -7.77 15.07 -11.20
N PHE A 191 -6.78 14.64 -10.41
CA PHE A 191 -5.58 13.98 -10.87
C PHE A 191 -5.45 12.61 -10.21
N ILE A 192 -5.25 11.56 -11.02
CA ILE A 192 -4.99 10.20 -10.54
C ILE A 192 -3.75 9.65 -11.25
N PHE A 193 -2.71 9.32 -10.50
CA PHE A 193 -1.57 8.55 -10.99
C PHE A 193 -1.65 7.12 -10.46
N THR A 194 -1.29 6.13 -11.29
CA THR A 194 -1.22 4.72 -10.88
C THR A 194 0.04 4.04 -11.37
N ALA A 195 0.59 3.16 -10.55
CA ALA A 195 1.77 2.36 -10.88
C ALA A 195 1.75 1.01 -10.16
N THR A 196 2.33 -0.02 -10.77
CA THR A 196 2.68 -1.27 -10.09
C THR A 196 3.95 -1.06 -9.27
N ILE A 197 4.02 -1.62 -8.06
CA ILE A 197 5.24 -1.66 -7.23
C ILE A 197 5.88 -3.02 -7.46
N ASN A 198 6.98 -3.09 -8.23
CA ASN A 198 7.59 -4.38 -8.57
C ASN A 198 8.43 -4.96 -7.42
N ASN A 199 8.93 -4.11 -6.52
CA ASN A 199 9.60 -4.59 -5.32
C ASN A 199 8.57 -5.07 -4.28
N THR A 200 8.43 -6.38 -4.14
CA THR A 200 7.42 -7.01 -3.27
C THR A 200 7.69 -6.82 -1.77
N ALA A 201 8.94 -6.52 -1.39
CA ALA A 201 9.35 -6.24 -0.02
C ALA A 201 8.89 -4.86 0.46
N VAL A 202 8.51 -3.97 -0.46
CA VAL A 202 8.05 -2.62 -0.13
C VAL A 202 6.69 -2.67 0.56
N THR A 203 6.65 -2.11 1.74
CA THR A 203 5.43 -1.82 2.49
C THR A 203 5.28 -0.31 2.67
N ARG A 204 4.18 0.12 3.29
CA ARG A 204 4.04 1.50 3.74
C ARG A 204 5.24 1.97 4.57
N LYS A 205 5.92 1.09 5.34
CA LYS A 205 7.10 1.48 6.13
C LYS A 205 8.25 2.03 5.26
N GLN A 206 8.44 1.49 4.05
CA GLN A 206 9.43 1.98 3.10
C GLN A 206 8.94 3.24 2.34
N ILE A 207 7.65 3.34 2.07
CA ILE A 207 7.06 4.48 1.37
C ILE A 207 7.03 5.74 2.25
N MET A 208 6.76 5.61 3.55
CA MET A 208 6.62 6.75 4.46
C MET A 208 7.86 7.67 4.48
N PRO A 209 9.10 7.17 4.66
CA PRO A 209 10.30 8.00 4.57
C PRO A 209 10.44 8.72 3.21
N ILE A 210 10.10 8.06 2.11
CA ILE A 210 10.17 8.66 0.76
C ILE A 210 9.21 9.85 0.66
N LEU A 211 7.98 9.70 1.15
CA LEU A 211 6.99 10.79 1.17
C LEU A 211 7.44 11.93 2.09
N VAL A 212 8.04 11.64 3.25
CA VAL A 212 8.60 12.66 4.14
C VAL A 212 9.74 13.44 3.45
N SER A 213 10.67 12.73 2.81
CA SER A 213 11.79 13.34 2.07
C SER A 213 11.32 14.25 0.94
N PHE A 214 10.29 13.84 0.20
CA PHE A 214 9.63 14.68 -0.80
C PHE A 214 9.12 16.00 -0.19
N LEU A 215 8.35 15.92 0.91
CA LEU A 215 7.80 17.10 1.58
C LEU A 215 8.89 18.04 2.11
N GLN A 216 9.99 17.47 2.62
CA GLN A 216 11.13 18.27 3.08
C GLN A 216 11.81 19.00 1.92
N ARG A 217 12.03 18.32 0.79
CA ARG A 217 12.65 18.91 -0.41
C ARG A 217 11.84 20.05 -1.00
N MET A 218 10.53 19.87 -1.13
CA MET A 218 9.60 20.90 -1.63
C MET A 218 9.66 22.18 -0.79
N ARG A 219 9.93 22.07 0.51
CA ARG A 219 10.02 23.21 1.42
C ARG A 219 11.38 23.90 1.34
N SER A 220 12.47 23.15 1.22
CA SER A 220 13.81 23.72 1.05
C SER A 220 13.93 24.53 -0.25
N SER A 221 13.34 24.05 -1.35
CA SER A 221 13.29 24.80 -2.61
C SER A 221 12.40 26.05 -2.55
N SER A 222 11.50 26.15 -1.57
CA SER A 222 10.62 27.32 -1.40
C SER A 222 11.30 28.44 -0.61
N THR A 223 12.32 28.12 0.20
CA THR A 223 13.05 29.09 1.04
C THR A 223 14.24 29.76 0.34
N GLU A 224 14.73 29.23 -0.79
CA GLU A 224 15.84 29.80 -1.55
C GLU A 224 15.41 30.80 -2.65
N GLY A 225 14.11 31.06 -2.79
CA GLY A 225 13.53 31.94 -3.83
C GLY A 225 12.78 33.17 -3.31
N GLY A 226 13.06 33.60 -2.07
CA GLY A 226 12.43 34.77 -1.43
C GLY A 226 13.39 35.94 -1.24
#